data_AF-A0A355RWY6-F1
#
_entry.id   AF-A0A355RWY6-F1
#
_cell.length_a   1.000
_cell.length_b   1.000
_cell.length_c   1.000
_cell.angle_alpha   90.00
_cell.angle_beta   90.00
_cell.angle_gamma   90.00
#
_symmetry.space_group_name_H-M   'P 1'
#
loop_
_entity.id
_entity.type
_entity.pdbx_description
1 polymer ?
#
loop_
_entity_poly.entity_id
_entity_poly.type
_entity_poly.pdbx_seq_one_letter_code
_entity_poly.pdbx_strand_id
1 'polypeptide(L)' 'FPITKLFMAAIPTYPGGYWSFTIGSKKYDPSNVDIDSIPEIGTKYYTRELHKACFVLPKFIRDIIGEQ' A
#
# COMPACT_ATOMS: atom_id res chain seq x y z
N PHE A 1 9.14 14.43 -2.22
CA PHE A 1 8.23 14.23 -1.07
C PHE A 1 9.03 13.57 0.05
N PRO A 2 9.05 14.11 1.28
CA PRO A 2 9.85 13.54 2.37
C PRO A 2 9.42 12.13 2.77
N ILE A 3 8.16 11.77 2.52
CA ILE A 3 7.66 10.41 2.67
C ILE A 3 7.25 9.93 1.27
N THR A 4 7.87 8.85 0.81
CA THR A 4 7.51 8.17 -0.44
C THR A 4 7.38 6.68 -0.14
N LYS A 5 6.23 6.09 -0.46
CA LYS A 5 5.96 4.67 -0.21
C LYS A 5 5.40 4.03 -1.47
N LEU A 6 5.75 2.76 -1.69
CA LEU A 6 5.12 1.90 -2.68
C LEU A 6 4.12 0.98 -1.96
N PHE A 7 2.95 0.81 -2.55
CA PHE A 7 1.99 -0.21 -2.13
C PHE A 7 1.47 -0.97 -3.33
N MET A 8 0.95 -2.18 -3.10
CA MET A 8 0.50 -3.05 -4.18
C MET A 8 -0.93 -3.56 -3.97
N ALA A 9 -1.62 -3.83 -5.08
CA ALA A 9 -2.96 -4.43 -5.07
C ALA A 9 -3.09 -5.49 -6.17
N ALA A 10 -3.93 -6.49 -5.92
CA ALA A 10 -4.26 -7.49 -6.92
C ALA A 10 -5.33 -6.94 -7.87
N ILE A 11 -5.01 -6.84 -9.17
CA ILE A 11 -5.90 -6.39 -10.23
C ILE A 11 -5.84 -7.44 -11.34
N PRO A 12 -6.78 -8.41 -11.39
CA PRO A 12 -6.65 -9.61 -12.23
C PRO A 12 -6.52 -9.36 -13.73
N THR A 13 -7.05 -8.24 -14.21
CA THR A 13 -7.04 -7.87 -15.63
C THR A 13 -5.81 -7.05 -16.04
N TYR A 14 -4.96 -6.65 -15.09
CA TYR A 14 -3.73 -5.93 -15.38
C TYR A 14 -2.56 -6.91 -15.57
N PRO A 15 -1.57 -6.59 -16.43
CA PRO A 15 -0.41 -7.46 -16.64
C PRO A 15 0.27 -7.84 -15.32
N GLY A 16 0.47 -9.14 -15.10
CA GLY A 16 1.07 -9.70 -13.89
C GLY A 16 0.11 -9.83 -12.69
N GLY A 17 -1.13 -9.34 -12.78
CA GLY A 17 -2.16 -9.51 -11.75
C GLY A 17 -1.92 -8.73 -10.44
N TYR A 18 -0.71 -8.23 -10.21
CA TYR A 18 -0.32 -7.41 -9.07
C TYR A 18 0.23 -6.08 -9.55
N TRP A 19 -0.45 -5.00 -9.19
CA TRP A 19 -0.12 -3.66 -9.63
C TRP A 19 0.49 -2.84 -8.50
N SER A 20 1.47 -2.00 -8.83
CA SER A 20 2.10 -1.09 -7.88
C SER A 20 1.54 0.32 -8.01
N PHE A 21 1.49 1.01 -6.88
CA PHE A 21 1.09 2.40 -6.75
C PHE A 21 2.12 3.12 -5.87
N THR A 22 2.43 4.36 -6.21
CA THR A 22 3.36 5.19 -5.43
C THR A 22 2.59 6.33 -4.78
N ILE A 23 2.78 6.51 -3.48
CA ILE A 23 2.23 7.64 -2.73
C ILE A 23 3.35 8.52 -2.19
N GLY A 24 3.23 9.82 -2.45
CA GLY A 24 4.11 10.86 -1.90
C GLY A 24 3.34 11.69 -0.88
N SER A 25 3.90 11.85 0.32
CA SER A 25 3.33 12.68 1.39
C SER A 25 4.34 13.69 1.92
N LYS A 26 3.85 14.86 2.32
CA LYS A 26 4.66 15.91 2.95
C LYS A 26 4.77 15.75 4.47
N LYS A 27 3.86 15.01 5.11
CA LYS A 27 3.75 14.96 6.59
C LYS A 27 3.27 13.62 7.15
N TYR A 28 2.22 13.03 6.58
CA TYR A 28 1.57 11.84 7.14
C TYR A 28 2.12 10.57 6.48
N ASP A 29 2.56 9.59 7.27
CA ASP A 29 3.01 8.29 6.75
C ASP A 29 1.79 7.38 6.51
N PRO A 30 1.46 7.03 5.25
CA PRO A 30 0.29 6.23 4.95
C PRO A 30 0.43 4.75 5.34
N SER A 31 1.65 4.28 5.65
CA SER A 31 1.89 2.91 6.14
C SER A 31 1.79 2.78 7.65
N ASN A 32 1.81 3.91 8.39
CA ASN A 32 1.72 3.96 9.83
C ASN A 32 0.47 4.73 10.28
N VAL A 33 -0.69 4.11 10.05
CA VAL A 33 -2.00 4.67 10.39
C VAL A 33 -2.64 3.82 11.49
N ASP A 34 -3.34 4.48 12.40
CA ASP A 34 -4.23 3.80 13.35
C ASP A 34 -5.46 3.28 12.59
N ILE A 35 -5.46 1.99 12.28
CA ILE A 35 -6.52 1.34 11.51
C ILE A 35 -7.83 1.27 12.31
N ASP A 36 -7.79 1.29 13.64
CA ASP A 36 -9.00 1.22 14.48
C ASP A 36 -9.78 2.53 14.44
N SER A 37 -9.11 3.63 14.11
CA SER A 37 -9.74 4.93 13.86
C SER A 37 -10.45 5.03 12.50
N ILE A 38 -10.20 4.09 11.58
CA ILE A 38 -10.80 4.08 10.24
C ILE A 38 -12.20 3.46 10.35
N PRO A 39 -13.27 4.21 9.98
CA PRO A 39 -14.62 3.68 10.03
C PRO A 39 -14.78 2.52 9.03
N GLU A 40 -15.71 1.63 9.31
CA GLU A 40 -16.07 0.59 8.35
C GLU A 40 -16.76 1.23 7.14
N ILE A 41 -16.28 0.91 5.94
CA ILE A 41 -16.77 1.45 4.68
C ILE A 41 -17.28 0.27 3.86
N GLY A 42 -18.45 0.42 3.22
CA GLY A 42 -19.06 -0.59 2.35
C GLY A 42 -18.33 -0.76 1.00
N THR A 43 -17.03 -1.07 1.04
CA THR A 43 -16.18 -1.25 -0.13
C THR A 43 -16.09 -2.70 -0.57
N LYS A 44 -15.85 -2.92 -1.87
CA LYS A 44 -15.73 -4.27 -2.47
C LYS A 44 -14.31 -4.86 -2.42
N TYR A 45 -13.32 -4.08 -2.01
CA TYR A 45 -11.91 -4.47 -2.06
C TYR A 45 -11.15 -3.95 -0.84
N TYR A 46 -11.21 -2.63 -0.62
CA TYR A 46 -10.56 -2.01 0.52
C TYR A 46 -11.11 -2.57 1.85
N THR A 47 -10.21 -2.81 2.79
CA THR A 47 -10.49 -2.93 4.23
C THR A 47 -9.37 -2.19 4.98
N ARG A 48 -9.61 -1.82 6.24
CA ARG A 48 -8.59 -1.15 7.08
C ARG A 48 -7.37 -2.04 7.33
N GLU A 49 -7.56 -3.36 7.38
CA GLU A 49 -6.48 -4.34 7.48
C GLU A 49 -5.67 -4.41 6.18
N LEU A 50 -6.38 -4.40 5.03
CA LEU A 50 -5.76 -4.38 3.72
C LEU A 50 -4.96 -3.09 3.49
N HIS A 51 -5.41 -1.95 4.03
CA HIS A 51 -4.65 -0.70 4.01
C HIS A 51 -3.25 -0.87 4.58
N LYS A 52 -3.09 -1.56 5.70
CA LYS A 52 -1.77 -1.82 6.28
C LYS A 52 -0.99 -2.86 5.48
N ALA A 53 -1.67 -3.94 5.06
CA ALA A 53 -1.06 -5.04 4.34
C ALA A 53 -0.53 -4.65 2.96
N CYS A 54 -1.13 -3.68 2.27
CA CYS A 54 -0.71 -3.30 0.92
C CYS A 54 0.69 -2.66 0.87
N PHE A 55 1.20 -2.16 1.99
CA PHE A 55 2.58 -1.66 2.15
C PHE A 55 3.59 -2.77 2.52
N VAL A 56 3.14 -4.01 2.76
CA VAL A 56 4.03 -5.15 3.01
C VAL A 56 4.44 -5.75 1.67
N LEU A 57 5.63 -5.36 1.22
CA LEU A 57 6.09 -5.68 -0.13
C LEU A 57 6.83 -7.02 -0.19
N PRO A 58 6.67 -7.79 -1.29
CA PRO A 58 7.54 -8.93 -1.59
C PRO A 58 9.03 -8.54 -1.59
N LYS A 59 9.91 -9.48 -1.22
CA LYS A 59 11.36 -9.22 -1.12
C LYS A 59 11.96 -8.64 -2.41
N PHE A 60 11.62 -9.20 -3.57
CA PHE A 60 12.16 -8.72 -4.84
C PHE A 60 11.75 -7.27 -5.16
N ILE A 61 10.57 -6.82 -4.72
CA ILE A 61 10.15 -5.43 -4.90
C ILE A 61 10.95 -4.52 -3.98
N ARG A 62 11.14 -4.92 -2.71
CA ARG A 62 11.98 -4.20 -1.74
C ARG A 62 13.40 -4.02 -2.28
N ASP A 63 13.96 -5.08 -2.88
CA ASP A 63 15.29 -5.05 -3.50
C ASP A 63 15.36 -4.06 -4.69
N ILE A 64 14.32 -4.00 -5.53
CA ILE A 64 14.24 -3.06 -6.67
C ILE A 64 14.22 -1.60 -6.20
N ILE A 65 13.49 -1.30 -5.13
CA ILE A 65 13.33 0.09 -4.63
C ILE A 65 14.42 0.49 -3.62
N GLY A 66 15.30 -0.43 -3.23
CA GLY A 66 16.39 -0.17 -2.29
C GLY A 66 15.94 -0.05 -0.83
N GLU A 67 14.79 -0.61 -0.46
CA GLU A 67 14.35 -0.73 0.93
C GLU A 67 14.74 -2.13 1.45
N GLN A 68 15.37 -2.26 2.63
CA GLN A 68 15.74 -3.58 3.19
C GLN A 68 14.65 -4.14 4.10
#